data_AF-A0A836XK98-F1
#
_entry.id   AF-A0A836XK98-F1
#
_cell.length_a   1.000
_cell.length_b   1.000
_cell.length_c   1.000
_cell.angle_alpha   90.00
_cell.angle_beta   90.00
_cell.angle_gamma   90.00
#
_symmetry.space_group_name_H-M   'P 1'
#
loop_
_entity.id
_entity.type
_entity.pdbx_description
1 polymer ?
#
loop_
_entity_poly.entity_id
_entity_poly.type
_entity_poly.pdbx_seq_one_letter_code
_entity_poly.pdbx_strand_id
1 'polypeptide(L)'
;MALVTGAAGRLGRRVVQLLLDRGYEVLGTDRVPYEESPSSFVVADIQGYEAFLLAQQTTRFDEPTKELIERNFGKGKIPIRGQLEDNSSVISTKKAQRVLGMKFRPEWCPA
;
A
#
# COMPACT_ATOMS: atom_id res chain seq x y z
N MET A 1 12.05 -17.58 4.48
CA MET A 1 12.21 -16.68 3.33
C MET A 1 11.04 -15.73 3.11
N ALA A 2 11.30 -14.43 3.02
CA ALA A 2 10.38 -13.38 2.56
C ALA A 2 10.96 -12.72 1.28
N LEU A 3 10.13 -12.54 0.25
CA LEU A 3 10.50 -11.82 -0.97
C LEU A 3 10.06 -10.36 -0.85
N VAL A 4 10.99 -9.41 -1.02
CA VAL A 4 10.69 -7.97 -1.00
C VAL A 4 10.86 -7.39 -2.41
N THR A 5 9.76 -7.05 -3.04
CA THR A 5 9.75 -6.35 -4.34
C THR A 5 9.95 -4.84 -4.15
N GLY A 6 10.63 -4.19 -5.10
CA GLY A 6 10.97 -2.78 -4.95
C GLY A 6 12.03 -2.54 -3.87
N ALA A 7 12.86 -3.55 -3.60
CA ALA A 7 13.83 -3.56 -2.51
C ALA A 7 14.92 -2.48 -2.67
N ALA A 8 15.17 -1.97 -3.88
CA ALA A 8 16.06 -0.84 -4.11
C ALA A 8 15.35 0.52 -3.90
N GLY A 9 14.03 0.54 -3.73
CA GLY A 9 13.21 1.73 -3.52
C GLY A 9 13.16 2.24 -2.08
N ARG A 10 12.44 3.35 -1.86
CA ARG A 10 12.38 4.05 -0.57
C ARG A 10 11.87 3.18 0.58
N LEU A 11 10.69 2.58 0.40
CA LEU A 11 10.10 1.70 1.41
C LEU A 11 10.79 0.35 1.45
N GLY A 12 11.13 -0.21 0.28
CA GLY A 12 11.73 -1.54 0.16
C GLY A 12 13.01 -1.70 0.97
N ARG A 13 13.97 -0.76 0.87
CA ARG A 13 15.22 -0.81 1.66
C ARG A 13 14.98 -0.89 3.17
N ARG A 14 13.99 -0.14 3.65
CA ARG A 14 13.62 -0.14 5.08
C ARG A 14 12.94 -1.45 5.48
N VAL A 15 12.06 -1.99 4.63
CA VAL A 15 11.40 -3.29 4.87
C VAL A 15 12.40 -4.43 4.89
N VAL A 16 13.37 -4.45 3.96
CA VAL A 16 14.45 -5.45 3.95
C VAL A 16 15.21 -5.41 5.28
N GLN A 17 15.71 -4.24 5.68
CA GLN A 17 16.44 -4.11 6.94
C GLN A 17 15.59 -4.55 8.14
N LEU A 18 14.33 -4.11 8.20
CA LEU A 18 13.39 -4.45 9.28
C LEU A 18 13.18 -5.96 9.43
N LEU A 19 13.11 -6.68 8.30
CA LEU A 19 12.92 -8.12 8.27
C LEU A 19 14.20 -8.85 8.68
N LEU A 20 15.36 -8.40 8.20
CA LEU A 20 16.67 -8.93 8.61
C LEU A 20 16.90 -8.73 10.12
N ASP A 21 16.61 -7.55 10.65
CA ASP A 21 16.73 -7.24 12.09
C ASP A 21 15.84 -8.14 12.97
N ARG A 22 14.76 -8.69 12.39
CA ARG A 22 13.87 -9.66 13.04
C ARG A 22 14.28 -11.13 12.84
N GLY A 23 15.42 -11.38 12.18
CA GLY A 23 15.92 -12.71 11.90
C GLY A 23 15.21 -13.44 10.76
N TYR A 24 14.44 -12.73 9.93
CA TYR A 24 13.87 -13.33 8.73
C TYR A 24 14.93 -13.45 7.64
N GLU A 25 14.93 -14.58 6.94
CA GLU A 25 15.62 -14.73 5.67
C GLU A 25 14.89 -13.91 4.59
N VAL A 26 15.60 -13.00 3.92
CA VAL A 26 15.03 -12.06 2.94
C VAL A 26 15.72 -12.21 1.58
N LEU A 27 14.92 -12.23 0.52
CA LEU A 27 15.36 -12.05 -0.86
C LEU A 27 14.83 -10.70 -1.36
N GLY A 28 15.73 -9.79 -1.72
CA GLY A 28 15.38 -8.51 -2.34
C GLY A 28 15.27 -8.64 -3.86
N THR A 29 14.36 -7.89 -4.47
CA THR A 29 14.28 -7.78 -5.93
C THR A 29 13.78 -6.41 -6.36
N ASP A 30 14.36 -5.90 -7.45
CA ASP A 30 13.95 -4.66 -8.10
C ASP A 30 14.37 -4.70 -9.59
N ARG A 31 13.85 -3.78 -10.39
CA ARG A 31 14.29 -3.54 -11.77
C ARG A 31 15.63 -2.84 -11.82
N VAL A 32 15.98 -2.11 -10.76
CA VAL A 32 17.25 -1.38 -10.63
C VAL A 32 18.22 -2.17 -9.76
N PRO A 33 19.51 -2.25 -10.14
CA PRO A 33 20.54 -2.85 -9.30
C PRO A 33 20.62 -2.22 -7.90
N TYR A 34 20.95 -3.04 -6.90
CA TYR A 34 21.24 -2.59 -5.55
C TYR A 34 22.47 -3.34 -5.03
N GLU A 35 23.66 -2.83 -5.39
CA GLU A 35 24.94 -3.50 -5.12
C GLU A 35 25.22 -3.68 -3.62
N GLU A 36 24.95 -2.65 -2.83
CA GLU A 36 25.10 -2.68 -1.37
C GLU A 36 23.81 -3.15 -0.65
N SER A 37 23.08 -4.09 -1.24
CA SER A 37 21.89 -4.66 -0.59
C SER A 37 22.30 -5.46 0.66
N PRO A 38 21.62 -5.27 1.81
CA PRO A 38 21.91 -6.03 3.02
C PRO A 38 21.36 -7.48 2.97
N SER A 39 20.62 -7.83 1.92
CA SER A 39 20.10 -9.17 1.66
C SER A 39 20.61 -9.69 0.32
N SER A 40 20.51 -11.00 0.07
CA SER A 40 20.61 -11.52 -1.29
C SER A 40 19.63 -10.79 -2.21
N PHE A 41 20.07 -10.48 -3.43
CA PHE A 41 19.33 -9.60 -4.33
C PHE A 41 19.32 -10.12 -5.76
N VAL A 42 18.16 -10.05 -6.42
CA VAL A 42 17.99 -10.41 -7.82
C VAL A 42 17.39 -9.23 -8.58
N VAL A 43 18.10 -8.79 -9.62
CA VAL A 43 17.56 -7.81 -10.58
C VAL A 43 16.58 -8.55 -11.48
N ALA A 44 15.30 -8.18 -11.39
CA ALA A 44 14.26 -8.79 -12.20
C ALA A 44 13.11 -7.82 -12.46
N ASP A 45 12.55 -7.90 -13.66
CA ASP A 45 11.22 -7.35 -13.92
C ASP A 45 10.18 -8.45 -13.67
N ILE A 46 9.47 -8.35 -12.56
CA ILE A 46 8.45 -9.33 -12.20
C ILE A 46 7.19 -9.06 -13.01
N GLN A 47 6.72 -10.08 -13.71
CA GLN A 47 5.49 -10.07 -14.51
C GLN A 47 4.58 -11.24 -14.11
N GLY A 48 3.38 -11.31 -14.69
CA GLY A 48 2.43 -12.41 -14.43
C GLY A 48 1.72 -12.34 -13.07
N TYR A 49 1.83 -11.23 -12.35
CA TYR A 49 1.09 -10.99 -11.10
C TYR A 49 -0.07 -10.02 -11.32
N GLU A 50 -1.07 -10.12 -10.45
CA GLU A 50 -2.15 -9.15 -10.39
C GLU A 50 -2.08 -8.34 -9.09
N ALA A 51 -1.90 -7.02 -9.21
CA ALA A 51 -1.85 -6.13 -8.06
C ALA A 51 -3.25 -5.90 -7.47
N PHE A 52 -3.33 -5.93 -6.13
CA PHE A 52 -4.51 -5.58 -5.34
C PHE A 52 -4.14 -4.55 -4.29
N LEU A 53 -5.05 -3.60 -4.05
CA LEU A 53 -4.97 -2.70 -2.90
C LEU A 53 -5.82 -3.29 -1.79
N LEU A 54 -5.18 -3.63 -0.67
CA LEU A 54 -5.82 -4.13 0.54
C LEU A 54 -5.80 -3.01 1.58
N ALA A 55 -6.89 -2.26 1.67
CA ALA A 55 -7.04 -1.13 2.57
C ALA A 55 -8.44 -1.10 3.16
N GLN A 56 -8.60 -0.60 4.39
CA GLN A 56 -9.92 -0.42 4.99
C GLN A 56 -10.78 0.53 4.14
N GLN A 57 -12.11 0.33 4.17
CA GLN A 57 -13.06 1.16 3.41
C GLN A 57 -13.24 2.55 4.01
N THR A 58 -12.83 2.75 5.26
CA THR A 58 -12.85 4.01 5.99
C THR A 58 -11.44 4.44 6.38
N THR A 59 -11.25 5.74 6.55
CA THR A 59 -10.05 6.37 7.11
C THR A 59 -10.14 6.42 8.64
N ARG A 60 -9.01 6.72 9.29
CA ARG A 60 -8.90 6.84 10.76
C ARG A 60 -9.13 8.27 11.27
N PHE A 61 -9.45 9.20 10.37
CA PHE A 61 -9.70 10.58 10.73
C PHE A 61 -11.13 10.73 11.22
N ASP A 62 -11.36 11.68 12.13
CA ASP A 62 -12.69 12.01 12.62
C ASP A 62 -13.47 12.83 11.57
N GLU A 63 -12.78 13.71 10.83
CA GLU A 63 -13.44 14.57 9.84
C GLU A 63 -13.73 13.85 8.50
N PRO A 64 -14.80 14.24 7.80
CA PRO A 64 -15.11 13.70 6.48
C PRO A 64 -13.94 13.87 5.50
N THR A 65 -13.67 12.81 4.73
CA THR A 65 -12.51 12.76 3.83
C THR A 65 -12.55 13.85 2.78
N LYS A 66 -13.75 14.25 2.32
CA LYS A 66 -13.91 15.35 1.38
C LYS A 66 -13.47 16.70 1.98
N GLU A 67 -13.82 16.97 3.24
CA GLU A 67 -13.41 18.19 3.92
C GLU A 67 -11.89 18.23 4.09
N LEU A 68 -11.28 17.10 4.46
CA LEU A 68 -9.83 16.97 4.53
C LEU A 68 -9.16 17.27 3.18
N ILE A 69 -9.71 16.76 2.07
CA ILE A 69 -9.18 17.04 0.74
C ILE A 69 -9.27 18.55 0.43
N GLU A 70 -10.43 19.15 0.63
CA GLU A 70 -10.63 20.58 0.34
C GLU A 70 -9.75 21.47 1.22
N ARG A 71 -9.62 21.15 2.52
CA ARG A 71 -8.80 21.89 3.49
C ARG A 71 -7.31 21.86 3.14
N ASN A 72 -6.79 20.71 2.69
CA ASN A 72 -5.35 20.53 2.46
C ASN A 72 -4.92 20.86 1.02
N PHE A 73 -5.79 20.66 0.04
CA PHE A 73 -5.44 20.81 -1.38
C PHE A 73 -6.19 21.96 -2.07
N GLY A 74 -7.14 22.59 -1.38
CA GLY A 74 -7.98 23.65 -1.91
C GLY A 74 -9.24 23.11 -2.58
N LYS A 75 -10.35 23.82 -2.35
CA LYS A 75 -11.68 23.45 -2.86
C LYS A 75 -11.69 23.36 -4.39
N GLY A 76 -12.21 22.24 -4.90
CA GLY A 76 -12.36 21.99 -6.34
C GLY A 76 -11.07 21.69 -7.10
N LYS A 77 -9.89 21.68 -6.45
CA LYS A 77 -8.62 21.39 -7.14
C LYS A 77 -8.39 19.92 -7.43
N ILE A 78 -8.94 19.03 -6.58
CA ILE A 78 -8.78 17.59 -6.72
C ILE A 78 -10.04 17.01 -7.36
N PRO A 79 -9.96 16.38 -8.54
CA PRO A 79 -11.11 15.74 -9.16
C PRO A 79 -11.50 14.49 -8.37
N ILE A 80 -12.73 14.47 -7.85
CA ILE A 80 -13.30 13.30 -7.17
C ILE A 80 -14.07 12.48 -8.21
N ARG A 81 -13.68 11.22 -8.37
CA ARG A 81 -14.34 10.27 -9.28
C ARG A 81 -15.13 9.25 -8.46
N GLY A 82 -16.46 9.31 -8.53
CA GLY A 82 -17.36 8.47 -7.74
C GLY A 82 -17.83 9.16 -6.45
N GLN A 83 -18.42 8.38 -5.54
CA GLN A 83 -18.88 8.87 -4.24
C GLN A 83 -17.77 8.75 -3.20
N LEU A 84 -17.63 9.81 -2.39
CA LEU A 84 -16.75 9.87 -1.23
C LEU A 84 -17.59 10.42 -0.07
N GLU A 85 -18.21 9.51 0.67
CA GLU A 85 -19.12 9.81 1.77
C GLU A 85 -18.37 9.72 3.11
N ASP A 86 -18.66 10.64 4.02
CA ASP A 86 -18.10 10.67 5.38
C ASP A 86 -16.58 10.41 5.37
N ASN A 87 -16.13 9.40 6.12
CA ASN A 87 -14.73 9.05 6.31
C ASN A 87 -14.26 7.99 5.30
N SER A 88 -14.91 7.86 4.13
CA SER A 88 -14.55 6.89 3.10
C SER A 88 -13.07 6.98 2.69
N SER A 89 -12.42 5.82 2.58
CA SER A 89 -11.06 5.72 2.07
C SER A 89 -10.96 6.16 0.61
N VAL A 90 -9.86 6.84 0.28
CA VAL A 90 -9.51 7.21 -1.10
C VAL A 90 -8.86 6.04 -1.87
N ILE A 91 -8.71 4.88 -1.25
CA ILE A 91 -8.15 3.67 -1.86
C ILE A 91 -9.27 2.70 -2.19
N SER A 92 -9.54 2.50 -3.48
CA SER A 92 -10.56 1.54 -3.93
C SER A 92 -10.08 0.09 -3.78
N THR A 93 -10.84 -0.69 -3.03
CA THR A 93 -10.61 -2.13 -2.82
C THR A 93 -11.62 -3.01 -3.57
N LYS A 94 -12.46 -2.43 -4.43
CA LYS A 94 -13.50 -3.15 -5.20
C LYS A 94 -12.93 -4.34 -5.98
N LYS A 95 -11.70 -4.20 -6.50
CA LYS A 95 -11.00 -5.27 -7.21
C LYS A 95 -10.68 -6.46 -6.29
N ALA A 96 -10.15 -6.20 -5.10
CA ALA A 96 -9.83 -7.24 -4.12
C ALA A 96 -11.10 -7.95 -3.62
N GLN A 97 -12.18 -7.20 -3.39
CA GLN A 97 -13.48 -7.78 -3.03
C GLN A 97 -13.99 -8.72 -4.13
N ARG A 98 -13.97 -8.28 -5.39
CA ARG A 98 -14.49 -9.05 -6.51
C ARG A 98 -13.67 -10.29 -6.83
N VAL A 99 -12.34 -10.19 -6.85
CA VAL A 99 -11.46 -11.26 -7.33
C VAL A 99 -11.05 -12.20 -6.19
N LEU A 100 -10.75 -11.66 -5.01
CA LEU A 100 -10.25 -12.43 -3.86
C LEU A 100 -11.34 -12.76 -2.84
N GLY A 101 -12.58 -12.29 -3.04
CA GLY A 101 -13.65 -12.45 -2.05
C GLY A 101 -13.38 -11.71 -0.73
N MET A 102 -12.51 -10.69 -0.74
CA MET A 102 -12.11 -9.95 0.45
C MET A 102 -13.33 -9.36 1.16
N LYS A 103 -13.44 -9.63 2.47
CA LYS A 103 -14.48 -9.06 3.34
C LYS A 103 -13.86 -8.09 4.33
N PHE A 104 -14.53 -6.97 4.56
CA PHE A 104 -14.10 -5.96 5.51
C PHE A 104 -14.62 -6.27 6.90
N ARG A 105 -13.80 -5.92 7.88
CA ARG A 105 -14.08 -6.02 9.31
C ARG A 105 -14.16 -4.61 9.88
N PRO A 106 -15.36 -4.07 10.12
CA PRO A 106 -15.55 -2.72 10.65
C PRO A 106 -14.81 -2.52 11.98
N GLU A 107 -14.66 -3.59 12.77
CA GLU A 107 -14.02 -3.55 14.08
C GLU A 107 -12.51 -3.18 14.06
N TRP A 108 -11.85 -3.26 12.91
CA TRP A 108 -10.42 -2.91 12.79
C TRP A 108 -10.15 -1.41 12.72
N CYS A 109 -11.19 -0.63 12.46
CA CYS A 109 -11.14 0.83 12.39
C CYS A 109 -12.46 1.36 12.96
N PRO A 110 -12.62 1.34 14.29
CA PRO A 110 -13.82 1.90 14.91
C PRO A 110 -13.97 3.36 14.47
N ALA A 111 -15.20 3.73 14.11
CA ALA A 111 -15.59 5.09 13.80
C ALA A 111 -15.53 5.97 15.05
#